data_AF-A0A8J6B7R9-F1
#
_entry.id   AF-A0A8J6B7R9-F1
#
_cell.length_a   1.000
_cell.length_b   1.000
_cell.length_c   1.000
_cell.angle_alpha   90.00
_cell.angle_beta   90.00
_cell.angle_gamma   90.00
#
_symmetry.space_group_name_H-M   'P 1'
#
loop_
_entity.id
_entity.type
_entity.pdbx_description
1 polymer ?
#
loop_
_entity_poly.entity_id
_entity_poly.type
_entity_poly.pdbx_seq_one_letter_code
_entity_poly.pdbx_strand_id
1 'polypeptide(L)'
;MHGEKDKTLAKFKKAIKFTKELHPTDLEWILSRTELVEDVDDFLEEYIYVVVASGFKGKIAASYSTKLAACDGDDGRMGEIFRNKAKTRAIADVYTRFKHGPDAAASWSSFRATLLDQGEDYLTTLPRIGPVVKSHLARNIGLVSVAKPDLHMIRLAAGLGWGTDRPAVEAMVAFSAGEVGMPVGATDFCMWVWLSHGGKEADCCRGKYRLR
;
A
#
# COMPACT_ATOMS: atom_id res chain seq x y z
N MET A 1 -13.43 -9.82 25.31
CA MET A 1 -13.32 -10.52 24.00
C MET A 1 -14.59 -10.54 23.15
N HIS A 2 -15.73 -11.14 23.55
CA HIS A 2 -16.89 -11.27 22.62
C HIS A 2 -17.42 -9.90 22.12
N GLY A 3 -17.69 -8.96 23.02
CA GLY A 3 -18.14 -7.61 22.65
C GLY A 3 -17.10 -6.73 21.94
N GLU A 4 -15.80 -7.05 22.02
CA GLU A 4 -14.73 -6.34 21.29
C GLU A 4 -14.71 -6.78 19.83
N LYS A 5 -14.86 -8.08 19.59
CA LYS A 5 -14.94 -8.67 18.25
C LYS A 5 -16.16 -8.15 17.48
N ASP A 6 -17.32 -8.03 18.12
CA ASP A 6 -18.53 -7.48 17.48
C ASP A 6 -18.36 -6.01 17.09
N LYS A 7 -17.80 -5.19 17.99
CA LYS A 7 -17.49 -3.78 17.71
C LYS A 7 -16.47 -3.63 16.57
N THR A 8 -15.47 -4.50 16.55
CA THR A 8 -14.45 -4.57 15.50
C THR A 8 -15.13 -4.85 14.15
N LEU A 9 -15.90 -5.94 14.07
CA LEU A 9 -16.58 -6.35 12.86
C LEU A 9 -17.56 -5.28 12.35
N ALA A 10 -18.30 -4.64 13.25
CA ALA A 10 -19.21 -3.54 12.89
C ALA A 10 -18.48 -2.35 12.24
N LYS A 11 -17.25 -2.02 12.67
CA LYS A 11 -16.44 -0.97 12.03
C LYS A 11 -15.92 -1.42 10.67
N PHE A 12 -15.39 -2.64 10.55
CA PHE A 12 -14.89 -3.15 9.27
C PHE A 12 -15.99 -3.24 8.22
N LYS A 13 -17.20 -3.70 8.58
CA LYS A 13 -18.36 -3.71 7.67
C LYS A 13 -18.71 -2.31 7.15
N LYS A 14 -18.64 -1.28 8.02
CA LYS A 14 -18.84 0.13 7.59
C LYS A 14 -17.74 0.59 6.63
N ALA A 15 -16.48 0.27 6.94
CA ALA A 15 -15.34 0.66 6.12
C ALA A 15 -15.35 -0.01 4.74
N ILE A 16 -15.72 -1.30 4.68
CA ILE A 16 -15.90 -2.04 3.42
C ILE A 16 -17.02 -1.43 2.59
N LYS A 17 -18.18 -1.15 3.20
CA LYS A 17 -19.30 -0.48 2.51
C LYS A 17 -18.86 0.87 1.93
N PHE A 18 -18.22 1.70 2.74
CA PHE A 18 -17.70 3.01 2.32
C PHE A 18 -16.74 2.89 1.12
N THR A 19 -15.82 1.94 1.18
CA THR A 19 -14.81 1.74 0.13
C THR A 19 -15.43 1.21 -1.16
N LYS A 20 -16.36 0.25 -1.07
CA LYS A 20 -17.11 -0.25 -2.25
C LYS A 20 -17.91 0.86 -2.95
N GLU A 21 -18.48 1.79 -2.19
CA GLU A 21 -19.29 2.88 -2.73
C GLU A 21 -18.43 4.02 -3.33
N LEU A 22 -17.31 4.35 -2.69
CA LEU A 22 -16.56 5.57 -3.02
C LEU A 22 -15.20 5.33 -3.69
N HIS A 23 -14.64 4.13 -3.56
CA HIS A 23 -13.34 3.73 -4.13
C HIS A 23 -13.38 2.35 -4.81
N PRO A 24 -14.41 2.03 -5.64
CA PRO A 24 -14.58 0.69 -6.20
C PRO A 24 -13.39 0.26 -7.07
N THR A 25 -12.83 1.17 -7.88
CA THR A 25 -11.70 0.88 -8.78
C THR A 25 -10.41 0.57 -8.03
N ASP A 26 -10.18 1.24 -6.90
CA ASP A 26 -9.00 0.99 -6.06
C ASP A 26 -9.14 -0.36 -5.34
N LEU A 27 -10.35 -0.67 -4.87
CA LEU A 27 -10.62 -1.97 -4.25
C LEU A 27 -10.54 -3.12 -5.26
N GLU A 28 -11.08 -2.93 -6.46
CA GLU A 28 -10.98 -3.90 -7.56
C GLU A 28 -9.52 -4.20 -7.91
N TRP A 29 -8.68 -3.17 -8.00
CA TRP A 29 -7.25 -3.34 -8.19
C TRP A 29 -6.60 -4.21 -7.09
N ILE A 30 -6.89 -3.94 -5.82
CA ILE A 30 -6.34 -4.75 -4.73
C ILE A 30 -6.86 -6.19 -4.76
N LEU A 31 -8.12 -6.38 -5.13
CA LEU A 31 -8.73 -7.73 -5.22
C LEU A 31 -8.26 -8.52 -6.43
N SER A 32 -7.90 -7.87 -7.53
CA SER A 32 -7.40 -8.54 -8.74
C SER A 32 -5.94 -8.98 -8.61
N ARG A 33 -5.20 -8.41 -7.66
CA ARG A 33 -3.80 -8.79 -7.38
C ARG A 33 -3.75 -9.94 -6.38
N THR A 34 -4.16 -11.13 -6.81
CA THR A 34 -4.03 -12.37 -6.02
C THR A 34 -2.63 -12.98 -6.11
N GLU A 35 -1.82 -12.52 -7.07
CA GLU A 35 -0.45 -12.97 -7.31
C GLU A 35 0.49 -11.76 -7.41
N LEU A 36 1.77 -12.02 -7.14
CA LEU A 36 2.81 -11.00 -7.23
C LEU A 36 2.92 -10.46 -8.66
N VAL A 37 2.92 -9.13 -8.82
CA VAL A 37 3.08 -8.47 -10.12
C VAL A 37 4.26 -9.03 -10.91
N GLU A 38 4.04 -9.24 -12.21
CA GLU A 38 5.07 -9.71 -13.15
C GLU A 38 5.71 -8.56 -13.91
N ASP A 39 4.88 -7.59 -14.31
CA ASP A 39 5.31 -6.42 -15.04
C ASP A 39 6.09 -5.46 -14.13
N VAL A 40 7.24 -5.00 -14.63
CA VAL A 40 8.12 -4.12 -13.86
C VAL A 40 7.54 -2.71 -13.73
N ASP A 41 6.76 -2.24 -14.70
CA ASP A 41 6.13 -0.92 -14.65
C ASP A 41 5.00 -0.89 -13.62
N ASP A 42 4.19 -1.96 -13.54
CA ASP A 42 3.23 -2.17 -12.45
C ASP A 42 3.91 -2.08 -11.07
N PHE A 43 5.06 -2.75 -10.90
CA PHE A 43 5.84 -2.69 -9.67
C PHE A 43 6.36 -1.28 -9.39
N LEU A 44 6.96 -0.62 -10.38
CA LEU A 44 7.57 0.71 -10.22
C LEU A 44 6.53 1.77 -9.88
N GLU A 45 5.33 1.72 -10.48
CA GLU A 45 4.24 2.63 -10.14
C GLU A 45 3.83 2.52 -8.66
N GLU A 46 3.68 1.29 -8.16
CA GLU A 46 3.30 1.04 -6.78
C GLU A 46 4.45 1.37 -5.81
N TYR A 47 5.70 1.11 -6.19
CA TYR A 47 6.88 1.56 -5.46
C TYR A 47 6.94 3.09 -5.34
N ILE A 48 6.77 3.82 -6.45
CA ILE A 48 6.70 5.29 -6.44
C ILE A 48 5.59 5.75 -5.49
N TYR A 49 4.40 5.15 -5.59
CA TYR A 49 3.27 5.52 -4.74
C TYR A 49 3.61 5.42 -3.26
N VAL A 50 4.13 4.28 -2.80
CA VAL A 50 4.42 4.11 -1.36
C VAL A 50 5.58 4.99 -0.89
N VAL A 51 6.58 5.23 -1.75
CA VAL A 51 7.68 6.15 -1.45
C VAL A 51 7.15 7.55 -1.28
N VAL A 52 6.26 8.04 -2.15
CA VAL A 52 5.66 9.37 -2.00
C VAL A 52 4.70 9.40 -0.80
N ALA A 53 3.85 8.39 -0.63
CA ALA A 53 2.87 8.31 0.46
C ALA A 53 3.51 8.29 1.86
N SER A 54 4.75 7.82 2.01
CA SER A 54 5.47 7.90 3.27
C SER A 54 5.64 9.36 3.75
N GLY A 55 4.81 9.79 4.70
CA GLY A 55 4.81 11.17 5.22
C GLY A 55 3.91 12.16 4.46
N PHE A 56 3.06 11.69 3.54
CA PHE A 56 2.11 12.54 2.80
C PHE A 56 0.69 11.96 2.87
N LYS A 57 -0.32 12.81 2.61
CA LYS A 57 -1.70 12.35 2.43
C LYS A 57 -1.80 11.51 1.15
N GLY A 58 -2.62 10.45 1.15
CA GLY A 58 -2.82 9.57 -0.02
C GLY A 58 -3.17 10.32 -1.30
N LYS A 59 -4.04 11.34 -1.24
CA LYS A 59 -4.35 12.24 -2.37
C LYS A 59 -3.10 12.88 -2.98
N ILE A 60 -2.19 13.36 -2.14
CA ILE A 60 -0.95 14.00 -2.60
C ILE A 60 -0.06 12.95 -3.28
N ALA A 61 0.09 11.76 -2.67
CA ALA A 61 0.81 10.66 -3.29
C ALA A 61 0.25 10.32 -4.67
N ALA A 62 -1.05 10.03 -4.76
CA ALA A 62 -1.76 9.74 -6.00
C ALA A 62 -1.53 10.81 -7.08
N SER A 63 -1.53 12.10 -6.68
CA SER A 63 -1.33 13.22 -7.62
C SER A 63 0.07 13.32 -8.22
N TYR A 64 1.08 12.83 -7.50
CA TYR A 64 2.48 12.87 -7.93
C TYR A 64 2.91 11.57 -8.59
N SER A 65 2.44 10.41 -8.12
CA SER A 65 2.94 9.10 -8.55
C SER A 65 2.86 8.91 -10.06
N THR A 66 1.72 9.20 -10.68
CA THR A 66 1.56 9.09 -12.16
C THR A 66 2.49 10.06 -12.90
N LYS A 67 2.69 11.27 -12.38
CA LYS A 67 3.58 12.26 -13.00
C LYS A 67 5.06 11.85 -12.91
N LEU A 68 5.43 11.25 -11.78
CA LEU A 68 6.79 10.75 -11.56
C LEU A 68 7.04 9.47 -12.37
N ALA A 69 6.08 8.57 -12.47
CA ALA A 69 6.17 7.39 -13.33
C ALA A 69 6.39 7.78 -14.81
N ALA A 70 5.70 8.84 -15.28
CA ALA A 70 5.87 9.40 -16.62
C ALA A 70 7.26 10.06 -16.88
N CYS A 71 8.07 10.23 -15.84
CA CYS A 71 9.48 10.64 -15.99
C CYS A 71 10.40 9.45 -16.29
N ASP A 72 9.91 8.22 -16.15
CA ASP A 72 10.62 6.99 -16.52
C ASP A 72 12.04 6.90 -15.93
N GLY A 73 12.17 7.26 -14.64
CA GLY A 73 13.45 7.21 -13.92
C GLY A 73 14.38 8.42 -14.13
N ASP A 74 14.00 9.42 -14.92
CA ASP A 74 14.76 10.66 -15.07
C ASP A 74 14.69 11.51 -13.77
N ASP A 75 15.76 11.49 -12.98
CA ASP A 75 15.87 12.21 -11.70
C ASP A 75 15.74 13.74 -11.87
N GLY A 76 16.21 14.29 -12.99
CA GLY A 76 16.12 15.71 -13.29
C GLY A 76 14.66 16.15 -13.47
N ARG A 77 13.94 15.47 -14.36
CA ARG A 77 12.51 15.70 -14.62
C ARG A 77 11.66 15.44 -13.37
N MET A 78 11.97 14.37 -12.62
CA MET A 78 11.29 14.10 -11.35
C MET A 78 11.55 15.22 -10.33
N GLY A 79 12.77 15.75 -10.25
CA GLY A 79 13.15 16.82 -9.34
C GLY A 79 12.43 18.15 -9.61
N GLU A 80 12.07 18.43 -10.86
CA GLU A 80 11.25 19.59 -11.24
C GLU A 80 9.79 19.45 -10.73
N ILE A 81 9.26 18.23 -10.73
CA ILE A 81 7.90 17.92 -10.30
C ILE A 81 7.80 17.79 -8.77
N PHE A 82 8.77 17.10 -8.15
CA PHE A 82 8.74 16.74 -6.74
C PHE A 82 10.07 17.08 -6.06
N ARG A 83 10.04 18.17 -5.28
CA ARG A 83 11.25 18.79 -4.70
C ARG A 83 12.02 17.92 -3.69
N ASN A 84 11.49 16.77 -3.28
CA ASN A 84 12.20 15.87 -2.37
C ASN A 84 13.24 15.04 -3.14
N LYS A 85 14.42 15.65 -3.34
CA LYS A 85 15.56 15.04 -4.07
C LYS A 85 15.95 13.66 -3.55
N ALA A 86 15.82 13.44 -2.24
CA ALA A 86 16.21 12.18 -1.63
C ALA A 86 15.22 11.03 -1.92
N LYS A 87 13.98 11.36 -2.30
CA LYS A 87 12.98 10.39 -2.81
C LYS A 87 13.06 10.24 -4.32
N THR A 88 13.23 11.32 -5.09
CA THR A 88 13.38 11.22 -6.56
C THR A 88 14.61 10.42 -6.93
N ARG A 89 15.73 10.64 -6.22
CA ARG A 89 16.96 9.85 -6.42
C ARG A 89 16.75 8.36 -6.16
N ALA A 90 16.07 8.02 -5.06
CA ALA A 90 15.75 6.63 -4.73
C ALA A 90 14.88 5.98 -5.82
N ILE A 91 13.90 6.71 -6.36
CA ILE A 91 13.08 6.24 -7.48
C ILE A 91 13.95 6.01 -8.72
N ALA A 92 14.79 6.98 -9.09
CA ALA A 92 15.69 6.85 -10.24
C ALA A 92 16.63 5.64 -10.11
N ASP A 93 17.23 5.43 -8.93
CA ASP A 93 18.12 4.30 -8.68
C ASP A 93 17.38 2.95 -8.85
N VAL A 94 16.11 2.85 -8.44
CA VAL A 94 15.29 1.65 -8.63
C VAL A 94 14.90 1.44 -10.10
N TYR A 95 14.60 2.50 -10.84
CA TYR A 95 14.42 2.44 -12.31
C TYR A 95 15.69 1.94 -13.01
N THR A 96 16.86 2.48 -12.65
CA THR A 96 18.13 1.98 -13.18
C THR A 96 18.32 0.51 -12.85
N ARG A 97 18.02 0.07 -11.62
CA ARG A 97 18.19 -1.32 -11.20
C ARG A 97 17.28 -2.28 -11.98
N PHE A 98 16.02 -1.94 -12.21
CA PHE A 98 15.02 -2.90 -12.70
C PHE A 98 14.55 -2.69 -14.13
N LYS A 99 14.76 -1.49 -14.72
CA LYS A 99 14.25 -1.17 -16.06
C LYS A 99 15.33 -0.74 -17.05
N HIS A 100 16.24 0.15 -16.65
CA HIS A 100 17.14 0.83 -17.60
C HIS A 100 18.61 0.40 -17.55
N GLY A 101 19.03 -0.28 -16.48
CA GLY A 101 20.40 -0.73 -16.31
C GLY A 101 20.76 -1.92 -17.21
N PRO A 102 22.07 -2.21 -17.37
CA PRO A 102 22.55 -3.28 -18.26
C PRO A 102 21.99 -4.67 -17.91
N ASP A 103 21.71 -4.92 -16.62
CA ASP A 103 21.19 -6.18 -16.10
C ASP A 103 19.75 -6.06 -15.59
N ALA A 104 18.97 -5.08 -16.08
CA ALA A 104 17.65 -4.74 -15.57
C ALA A 104 16.68 -5.94 -15.50
N ALA A 105 16.52 -6.67 -16.60
CA ALA A 105 15.60 -7.81 -16.67
C ALA A 105 16.01 -8.97 -15.73
N ALA A 106 17.31 -9.27 -15.65
CA ALA A 106 17.84 -10.27 -14.74
C ALA A 106 17.68 -9.84 -13.27
N SER A 107 17.93 -8.55 -12.98
CA SER A 107 17.78 -7.96 -11.66
C SER A 107 16.33 -7.98 -11.17
N TRP A 108 15.37 -7.66 -12.05
CA TRP A 108 13.95 -7.75 -11.74
C TRP A 108 13.52 -9.21 -11.49
N SER A 109 13.91 -10.12 -12.39
CA SER A 109 13.58 -11.55 -12.25
C SER A 109 14.12 -12.15 -10.96
N SER A 110 15.39 -11.86 -10.63
CA SER A 110 16.01 -12.31 -9.39
C SER A 110 15.35 -11.69 -8.16
N PHE A 111 15.07 -10.39 -8.19
CA PHE A 111 14.38 -9.70 -7.10
C PHE A 111 12.99 -10.30 -6.84
N ARG A 112 12.21 -10.55 -7.90
CA ARG A 112 10.87 -11.15 -7.79
C ARG A 112 10.94 -12.56 -7.22
N ALA A 113 11.88 -13.39 -7.67
CA ALA A 113 12.06 -14.74 -7.14
C ALA A 113 12.43 -14.72 -5.64
N THR A 114 13.35 -13.85 -5.23
CA THR A 114 13.70 -13.72 -3.80
C THR A 114 12.55 -13.14 -2.98
N LEU A 115 11.76 -12.22 -3.53
CA LEU A 115 10.57 -11.69 -2.86
C LEU A 115 9.51 -12.76 -2.63
N LEU A 116 9.32 -13.70 -3.56
CA LEU A 116 8.42 -14.84 -3.37
C LEU A 116 8.91 -15.80 -2.28
N ASP A 117 10.23 -16.01 -2.19
CA ASP A 117 10.85 -16.89 -1.20
C ASP A 117 10.86 -16.29 0.22
N GLN A 118 11.27 -15.01 0.33
CA GLN A 118 11.49 -14.35 1.62
C GLN A 118 10.30 -13.49 2.09
N GLY A 119 9.29 -13.30 1.25
CA GLY A 119 8.10 -12.51 1.57
C GLY A 119 8.37 -11.01 1.73
N GLU A 120 7.40 -10.29 2.31
CA GLU A 120 7.41 -8.82 2.35
C GLU A 120 8.62 -8.18 3.06
N ASP A 121 9.31 -8.93 3.91
CA ASP A 121 10.49 -8.45 4.64
C ASP A 121 11.63 -8.08 3.70
N TYR A 122 11.75 -8.80 2.58
CA TYR A 122 12.76 -8.53 1.56
C TYR A 122 12.58 -7.16 0.90
N LEU A 123 11.37 -6.59 0.90
CA LEU A 123 11.12 -5.25 0.37
C LEU A 123 11.89 -4.16 1.11
N THR A 124 12.34 -4.40 2.35
CA THR A 124 13.16 -3.45 3.11
C THR A 124 14.57 -3.26 2.54
N THR A 125 14.99 -4.12 1.61
CA THR A 125 16.22 -3.94 0.83
C THR A 125 16.13 -2.80 -0.19
N LEU A 126 14.91 -2.35 -0.52
CA LEU A 126 14.68 -1.22 -1.41
C LEU A 126 14.89 0.11 -0.66
N PRO A 127 15.44 1.14 -1.34
CA PRO A 127 15.60 2.44 -0.72
C PRO A 127 14.23 3.01 -0.33
N ARG A 128 14.18 3.67 0.83
CA ARG A 128 12.96 4.32 1.39
C ARG A 128 11.83 3.37 1.79
N ILE A 129 12.03 2.06 1.79
CA ILE A 129 11.04 1.09 2.28
C ILE A 129 11.38 0.65 3.70
N GLY A 130 10.69 1.24 4.68
CA GLY A 130 10.84 0.89 6.09
C GLY A 130 9.86 -0.20 6.57
N PRO A 131 9.88 -0.54 7.87
CA PRO A 131 9.10 -1.64 8.46
C PRO A 131 7.58 -1.55 8.28
N VAL A 132 7.02 -0.34 8.14
CA VAL A 132 5.58 -0.13 7.87
C VAL A 132 5.30 0.01 6.38
N VAL A 133 6.23 0.61 5.63
CA VAL A 133 6.05 0.88 4.19
C VAL A 133 6.11 -0.42 3.40
N LYS A 134 6.91 -1.40 3.83
CA LYS A 134 6.99 -2.72 3.20
C LYS A 134 5.62 -3.39 3.06
N SER A 135 4.80 -3.37 4.11
CA SER A 135 3.47 -4.00 4.10
C SER A 135 2.47 -3.24 3.21
N HIS A 136 2.66 -1.93 3.04
CA HIS A 136 1.91 -1.16 2.04
C HIS A 136 2.26 -1.63 0.64
N LEU A 137 3.55 -1.68 0.32
CA LEU A 137 4.02 -2.08 -1.00
C LEU A 137 3.61 -3.51 -1.32
N ALA A 138 3.88 -4.43 -0.39
CA ALA A 138 3.54 -5.85 -0.48
C ALA A 138 2.07 -6.06 -0.86
N ARG A 139 1.15 -5.39 -0.15
CA ARG A 139 -0.28 -5.49 -0.45
C ARG A 139 -0.63 -4.93 -1.84
N ASN A 140 0.00 -3.84 -2.28
CA ASN A 140 -0.28 -3.25 -3.59
C ASN A 140 0.19 -4.10 -4.76
N ILE A 141 1.27 -4.87 -4.55
CA ILE A 141 1.89 -5.70 -5.58
C ILE A 141 1.42 -7.16 -5.54
N GLY A 142 0.41 -7.48 -4.73
CA GLY A 142 -0.27 -8.79 -4.74
C GLY A 142 0.06 -9.74 -3.60
N LEU A 143 0.87 -9.34 -2.63
CA LEU A 143 1.03 -10.07 -1.37
C LEU A 143 -0.12 -9.72 -0.41
N VAL A 144 -1.36 -10.07 -0.78
CA VAL A 144 -2.60 -9.65 -0.09
C VAL A 144 -2.85 -10.33 1.27
N SER A 145 -1.92 -11.16 1.75
CA SER A 145 -1.96 -11.80 3.06
C SER A 145 -1.46 -10.90 4.20
N VAL A 146 -1.01 -9.68 3.90
CA VAL A 146 -0.37 -8.79 4.89
C VAL A 146 -1.27 -7.62 5.28
N ALA A 147 -1.24 -7.25 6.57
CA ALA A 147 -1.88 -6.04 7.09
C ALA A 147 -0.82 -4.95 7.32
N LYS A 148 -1.18 -3.68 7.19
CA LYS A 148 -0.26 -2.57 7.37
C LYS A 148 -0.41 -1.98 8.79
N PRO A 149 0.57 -2.16 9.70
CA PRO A 149 0.48 -1.64 11.06
C PRO A 149 0.85 -0.15 11.13
N ASP A 150 0.10 0.71 10.44
CA ASP A 150 0.31 2.16 10.50
C ASP A 150 -0.34 2.80 11.74
N LEU A 151 -0.11 4.09 11.93
CA LEU A 151 -0.62 4.82 13.09
C LEU A 151 -2.16 4.83 13.17
N HIS A 152 -2.87 4.77 12.05
CA HIS A 152 -4.33 4.70 12.06
C HIS A 152 -4.80 3.34 12.57
N MET A 153 -4.18 2.27 12.08
CA MET A 153 -4.51 0.90 12.46
C MET A 153 -4.12 0.60 13.91
N ILE A 154 -2.95 1.08 14.37
CA ILE A 154 -2.51 0.96 15.77
C ILE A 154 -3.49 1.65 16.71
N ARG A 155 -3.92 2.89 16.38
CA ARG A 155 -4.90 3.62 17.20
C ARG A 155 -6.26 2.94 17.21
N LEU A 156 -6.69 2.37 16.08
CA LEU A 156 -7.92 1.60 15.99
C LEU A 156 -7.85 0.35 16.88
N ALA A 157 -6.78 -0.43 16.76
CA ALA A 157 -6.55 -1.64 17.55
C ALA A 157 -6.57 -1.33 19.04
N ALA A 158 -5.89 -0.26 19.47
CA ALA A 158 -5.88 0.20 20.85
C ALA A 158 -7.29 0.57 21.34
N GLY A 159 -8.03 1.37 20.56
CA GLY A 159 -9.38 1.81 20.89
C GLY A 159 -10.42 0.67 20.89
N LEU A 160 -10.11 -0.47 20.27
CA LEU A 160 -10.93 -1.66 20.24
C LEU A 160 -10.48 -2.75 21.23
N GLY A 161 -9.40 -2.53 21.97
CA GLY A 161 -8.90 -3.46 22.99
C GLY A 161 -8.00 -4.59 22.46
N TRP A 162 -7.49 -4.51 21.23
CA TRP A 162 -6.59 -5.53 20.66
C TRP A 162 -5.13 -5.37 21.10
N GLY A 163 -4.67 -4.14 21.29
CA GLY A 163 -3.27 -3.83 21.58
C GLY A 163 -2.73 -2.67 20.72
N THR A 164 -1.42 -2.40 20.83
CA THR A 164 -0.75 -1.28 20.12
C THR A 164 0.44 -1.72 19.27
N ASP A 165 0.73 -3.02 19.23
CA ASP A 165 1.83 -3.57 18.47
C ASP A 165 1.37 -4.14 17.11
N ARG A 166 2.35 -4.54 16.30
CA ARG A 166 2.10 -5.12 14.97
C ARG A 166 1.28 -6.42 15.05
N PRO A 167 1.60 -7.41 15.90
CA PRO A 167 0.80 -8.62 16.04
C PRO A 167 -0.66 -8.35 16.38
N ALA A 168 -0.96 -7.38 17.24
CA ALA A 168 -2.33 -7.00 17.57
C ALA A 168 -3.10 -6.45 16.36
N VAL A 169 -2.46 -5.60 15.55
CA VAL A 169 -3.06 -5.08 14.31
C VAL A 169 -3.30 -6.21 13.31
N GLU A 170 -2.30 -7.06 13.09
CA GLU A 170 -2.40 -8.20 12.18
C GLU A 170 -3.53 -9.15 12.61
N ALA A 171 -3.64 -9.47 13.90
CA ALA A 171 -4.70 -10.31 14.44
C ALA A 171 -6.10 -9.69 14.28
N MET A 172 -6.25 -8.38 14.54
CA MET A 172 -7.52 -7.65 14.36
C MET A 172 -8.00 -7.68 12.91
N VAL A 173 -7.08 -7.43 11.96
CA VAL A 173 -7.39 -7.41 10.54
C VAL A 173 -7.66 -8.83 10.03
N ALA A 174 -6.85 -9.82 10.41
CA ALA A 174 -7.04 -11.21 10.04
C ALA A 174 -8.38 -11.77 10.54
N PHE A 175 -8.74 -11.48 11.79
CA PHE A 175 -10.07 -11.81 12.33
C PHE A 175 -11.18 -11.20 11.46
N SER A 176 -11.10 -9.90 11.18
CA SER A 176 -12.13 -9.20 10.40
C SER A 176 -12.22 -9.71 8.96
N ALA A 177 -11.08 -10.03 8.35
CA ALA A 177 -10.95 -10.59 7.02
C ALA A 177 -11.66 -11.95 6.90
N GLY A 178 -11.46 -12.82 7.90
CA GLY A 178 -12.15 -14.12 7.97
C GLY A 178 -13.67 -13.99 8.11
N GLU A 179 -14.14 -13.05 8.94
CA GLU A 179 -15.57 -12.80 9.15
C GLU A 179 -16.28 -12.16 7.95
N VAL A 180 -15.56 -11.37 7.14
CA VAL A 180 -16.13 -10.68 5.96
C VAL A 180 -15.85 -11.39 4.63
N GLY A 181 -15.02 -12.44 4.63
CA GLY A 181 -14.67 -13.20 3.44
C GLY A 181 -13.84 -12.42 2.42
N MET A 182 -12.93 -11.57 2.88
CA MET A 182 -12.03 -10.78 2.02
C MET A 182 -10.55 -11.06 2.38
N PRO A 183 -9.60 -10.91 1.44
CA PRO A 183 -8.18 -10.96 1.77
C PRO A 183 -7.79 -9.95 2.86
N VAL A 184 -6.76 -10.28 3.64
CA VAL A 184 -6.26 -9.43 4.75
C VAL A 184 -5.91 -8.03 4.25
N GLY A 185 -5.13 -7.95 3.17
CA GLY A 185 -4.70 -6.69 2.57
C GLY A 185 -5.84 -5.85 2.00
N ALA A 186 -6.87 -6.49 1.44
CA ALA A 186 -8.07 -5.79 0.97
C ALA A 186 -8.92 -5.25 2.14
N THR A 187 -8.99 -6.02 3.22
CA THR A 187 -9.69 -5.66 4.45
C THR A 187 -8.98 -4.49 5.16
N ASP A 188 -7.65 -4.54 5.25
CA ASP A 188 -6.77 -3.45 5.69
C ASP A 188 -7.02 -2.17 4.88
N PHE A 189 -6.96 -2.27 3.54
CA PHE A 189 -7.16 -1.14 2.64
C PHE A 189 -8.51 -0.44 2.89
N CYS A 190 -9.59 -1.22 2.99
CA CYS A 190 -10.92 -0.66 3.26
C CYS A 190 -10.96 0.14 4.57
N MET A 191 -10.35 -0.40 5.62
CA MET A 191 -10.27 0.28 6.91
C MET A 191 -9.42 1.54 6.83
N TRP A 192 -8.26 1.48 6.18
CA TRP A 192 -7.38 2.62 6.01
C TRP A 192 -8.06 3.77 5.23
N VAL A 193 -8.77 3.45 4.13
CA VAL A 193 -9.54 4.44 3.36
C VAL A 193 -10.57 5.10 4.26
N TRP A 194 -11.37 4.33 4.99
CA TRP A 194 -12.40 4.87 5.87
C TRP A 194 -11.82 5.75 6.99
N LEU A 195 -10.73 5.33 7.63
CA LEU A 195 -10.06 6.08 8.70
C LEU A 195 -9.41 7.38 8.20
N SER A 196 -8.72 7.34 7.05
CA SER A 196 -8.08 8.52 6.44
C SER A 196 -9.08 9.60 6.04
N HIS A 197 -10.33 9.19 5.82
CA HIS A 197 -11.46 10.04 5.45
C HIS A 197 -12.32 10.48 6.65
N GLY A 198 -12.02 10.01 7.87
CA GLY A 198 -12.88 10.24 9.03
C GLY A 198 -14.31 9.72 8.84
N GLY A 199 -14.47 8.70 7.99
CA GLY A 199 -15.76 8.10 7.62
C GLY A 199 -16.68 8.98 6.77
N LYS A 200 -16.16 9.99 6.07
CA LYS A 200 -16.92 10.91 5.22
C LYS A 200 -16.30 11.00 3.82
N GLU A 201 -17.11 11.31 2.82
CA GLU A 201 -16.59 11.55 1.47
C GLU A 201 -15.55 12.69 1.46
N ALA A 202 -14.52 12.56 0.63
CA ALA A 202 -13.48 13.56 0.43
C ALA A 202 -13.15 13.73 -1.05
N ASP A 203 -12.31 14.71 -1.38
CA ASP A 203 -11.95 15.04 -2.77
C ASP A 203 -11.34 13.87 -3.58
N CYS A 204 -10.78 12.86 -2.91
CA CYS A 204 -10.19 11.69 -3.57
C CYS A 204 -11.20 10.60 -3.94
N CYS A 205 -12.43 10.69 -3.43
CA CYS A 205 -13.48 9.71 -3.72
C CYS A 205 -13.93 9.76 -5.18
N ARG A 206 -14.65 8.71 -5.58
CA ARG A 206 -15.29 8.53 -6.90
C ARG A 206 -14.28 8.52 -8.05
N GLY A 207 -13.13 7.88 -7.84
CA GLY A 207 -12.12 7.68 -8.89
C GLY A 207 -11.33 8.92 -9.28
N LYS A 208 -11.50 10.05 -8.57
CA LYS A 208 -10.72 11.28 -8.84
C LYS A 208 -9.23 11.09 -8.62
N TYR A 209 -8.88 10.27 -7.64
CA TYR A 209 -7.50 9.91 -7.33
C TYR A 209 -7.43 8.41 -7.07
N ARG A 210 -6.39 7.79 -7.62
CA ARG A 210 -6.07 6.39 -7.43
C ARG A 210 -5.44 6.20 -6.06
N LEU A 211 -6.23 5.82 -5.06
CA LEU A 211 -5.68 5.47 -3.76
C LEU A 211 -5.15 4.05 -3.82
N ARG A 212 -3.99 3.89 -3.22
CA ARG A 212 -3.33 2.61 -3.01
C ARG A 212 -2.95 2.53 -1.55
#